data_AF-A0A8D8CKL4-F1
#
_entry.id   AF-A0A8D8CKL4-F1
#
_cell.length_a   1.000
_cell.length_b   1.000
_cell.length_c   1.000
_cell.angle_alpha   90.00
_cell.angle_beta   90.00
_cell.angle_gamma   90.00
#
_symmetry.space_group_name_H-M   'P 1'
#
loop_
_entity.id
_entity.type
_entity.pdbx_description
1 polymer ?
#
loop_
_entity_poly.entity_id
_entity_poly.type
_entity_poly.pdbx_seq_one_letter_code
_entity_poly.pdbx_strand_id
1 'polypeptide(L)'
;MVPEELLYDEEDQVEVPVDPKADWDRFETNEKEEKTIPRVGYKVNEDGEMVTKHNQDISGRKNACKVMSFPPEFSTGDGAGFDMKLSNKVFNQLKSHSKKTTKKQHKAADRKENIATAEMGLDEPTRMILYKWINNQLLESIDGIISTGKEAVILHGETDPTNPNLEEGESYPKEVAIKVFSTTLNEFKQRDRYIKDDFRFAGRFSKQNARTVINMWAEKELHNLNRMKRIGIRCPEVVVLKKNILVMSFIGENLVPAPKLKEAVLNEAQLICAYEEIVEIMHKLYNEARLVHADLSEYNILWFDEQCWIIDVAQSVEPGHPGALEFLMRDCDNISTFFTKRGVSGVKSKEDLFFHVTGLDPLTHNATILERIHMKGQPAHVVSGIDDDTPEHFKPLEYPFDLAWQKVEKFKGSKKKHHQSGAHCKPEGNVANEFETCVPKEEQVSG
;
A
#
# COMPACT_ATOMS: atom_id res chain seq x y z
N MET A 1 27.36 1.91 -68.69
CA MET A 1 28.48 1.19 -69.33
C MET A 1 29.37 0.73 -68.19
N VAL A 2 29.32 -0.56 -67.88
CA VAL A 2 30.09 -1.17 -66.77
C VAL A 2 31.51 -1.41 -67.26
N PRO A 3 32.57 -1.20 -66.46
CA PRO A 3 33.96 -1.45 -66.86
C PRO A 3 34.19 -2.90 -67.28
N GLU A 4 35.02 -3.09 -68.31
CA GLU A 4 35.31 -4.37 -69.00
C GLU A 4 36.02 -5.42 -68.10
N GLU A 5 36.43 -5.02 -66.90
CA GLU A 5 37.09 -5.86 -65.89
C GLU A 5 36.10 -6.63 -64.98
N LEU A 6 34.79 -6.50 -65.23
CA LEU A 6 33.71 -7.17 -64.48
C LEU A 6 32.94 -8.21 -65.32
N LEU A 7 33.44 -8.58 -66.49
CA LEU A 7 32.94 -9.75 -67.22
C LEU A 7 33.63 -11.00 -66.65
N TYR A 8 32.87 -11.79 -65.91
CA TYR A 8 33.29 -13.10 -65.44
C TYR A 8 33.23 -14.09 -66.60
N ASP A 9 34.35 -14.77 -66.88
CA ASP A 9 34.37 -15.95 -67.74
C ASP A 9 33.49 -17.04 -67.11
N GLU A 10 32.44 -17.43 -67.83
CA GLU A 10 31.68 -18.65 -67.57
C GLU A 10 32.51 -19.85 -68.02
N GLU A 11 33.29 -20.46 -67.13
CA GLU A 11 33.74 -21.85 -67.30
C GLU A 11 34.12 -22.49 -65.96
N ASP A 12 33.63 -23.72 -65.76
CA ASP A 12 33.83 -24.67 -64.65
C ASP A 12 33.03 -24.47 -63.33
N GLN A 13 31.71 -24.65 -63.42
CA GLN A 13 30.92 -25.12 -62.27
C GLN A 13 31.26 -26.59 -61.95
N VAL A 14 32.18 -26.82 -61.03
CA VAL A 14 32.24 -28.10 -60.30
C VAL A 14 31.18 -28.03 -59.21
N GLU A 15 30.05 -28.72 -59.39
CA GLU A 15 29.10 -29.00 -58.31
C GLU A 15 29.81 -29.84 -57.24
N VAL A 16 30.36 -29.17 -56.23
CA VAL A 16 30.73 -29.83 -54.98
C VAL A 16 29.43 -30.08 -54.22
N PRO A 17 29.08 -31.33 -53.86
CA PRO A 17 27.88 -31.60 -53.09
C PRO A 17 27.99 -30.89 -51.73
N VAL A 18 27.20 -29.84 -51.53
CA VAL A 18 27.04 -29.20 -50.23
C VAL A 18 26.12 -30.11 -49.42
N ASP A 19 26.70 -30.88 -48.50
CA ASP A 19 25.93 -31.59 -47.48
C ASP A 19 25.37 -30.55 -46.47
N PRO A 20 24.05 -30.27 -46.47
CA PRO A 20 23.46 -29.24 -45.62
C PRO A 20 23.44 -29.63 -44.13
N LYS A 21 23.94 -30.83 -43.78
CA LYS A 21 24.05 -31.33 -42.40
C LYS A 21 25.42 -31.09 -41.78
N ALA A 22 26.45 -30.80 -42.58
CA ALA A 22 27.81 -30.55 -42.08
C ALA A 22 27.97 -29.18 -41.39
N ASP A 23 27.10 -28.23 -41.70
CA ASP A 23 27.25 -26.82 -41.32
C ASP A 23 26.89 -26.52 -39.85
N TRP A 24 26.00 -27.32 -39.25
CA TRP A 24 25.68 -27.19 -37.81
C TRP A 24 26.72 -27.87 -36.91
N ASP A 25 27.51 -28.79 -37.46
CA ASP A 25 28.38 -29.66 -36.68
C ASP A 25 29.70 -28.98 -36.28
N ARG A 26 30.13 -27.90 -36.95
CA ARG A 26 31.45 -27.29 -36.69
C ARG A 26 31.57 -26.58 -35.34
N PHE A 27 30.48 -26.03 -34.80
CA PHE A 27 30.47 -25.47 -33.44
C PHE A 27 30.35 -26.56 -32.37
N GLU A 28 29.56 -27.59 -32.64
CA GLU A 28 29.44 -28.74 -31.73
C GLU A 28 30.73 -29.57 -31.64
N THR A 29 31.43 -29.77 -32.76
CA THR A 29 32.73 -30.45 -32.80
C THR A 29 33.78 -29.66 -32.02
N ASN A 30 33.83 -28.34 -32.18
CA ASN A 30 34.69 -27.46 -31.38
C ASN A 30 34.36 -27.53 -29.87
N GLU A 31 33.08 -27.61 -29.49
CA GLU A 31 32.66 -27.75 -28.08
C GLU A 31 33.00 -29.15 -27.51
N LYS A 32 32.88 -30.20 -28.34
CA LYS A 32 33.28 -31.57 -28.01
C LYS A 32 34.80 -31.68 -27.84
N GLU A 33 35.59 -31.05 -28.71
CA GLU A 33 37.06 -30.95 -28.60
C GLU A 33 37.48 -30.19 -27.33
N GLU A 34 36.80 -29.10 -26.98
CA GLU A 34 37.08 -28.33 -25.76
C GLU A 34 36.87 -29.17 -24.49
N LYS A 35 35.82 -29.99 -24.44
CA LYS A 35 35.54 -30.89 -23.30
C LYS A 35 36.62 -31.94 -23.07
N THR A 36 37.46 -32.22 -24.09
CA THR A 36 38.60 -33.14 -23.96
C THR A 36 39.85 -32.51 -23.34
N ILE A 37 39.91 -31.18 -23.18
CA ILE A 37 41.07 -30.49 -22.59
C ILE A 37 40.87 -30.36 -21.07
N PRO A 38 41.82 -30.84 -20.24
CA PRO A 38 41.69 -30.78 -18.79
C PRO A 38 41.67 -29.33 -18.26
N ARG A 39 40.92 -29.08 -17.18
CA ARG A 39 40.80 -27.74 -16.55
C ARG A 39 42.15 -27.15 -16.11
N VAL A 40 43.11 -28.02 -15.78
CA VAL A 40 44.51 -27.72 -15.45
C VAL A 40 45.39 -28.73 -16.19
N GLY A 41 46.34 -28.27 -17.00
CA GLY A 41 47.23 -29.12 -17.80
C GLY A 41 47.24 -28.77 -19.30
N TYR A 42 47.84 -29.64 -20.10
CA TYR A 42 47.93 -29.54 -21.56
C TYR A 42 47.47 -30.84 -22.20
N LYS A 43 47.08 -30.77 -23.48
CA LYS A 43 46.82 -31.93 -24.34
C LYS A 43 47.86 -31.92 -25.46
N VAL A 44 48.40 -33.07 -25.83
CA VAL A 44 49.27 -33.18 -27.01
C VAL A 44 48.41 -33.65 -28.17
N ASN A 45 48.42 -32.90 -29.28
CA ASN A 45 47.68 -33.25 -30.49
C ASN A 45 48.34 -34.43 -31.23
N GLU A 46 47.65 -34.98 -32.23
CA GLU A 46 48.18 -36.07 -33.08
C GLU A 46 49.49 -35.67 -33.79
N ASP A 47 49.70 -34.37 -34.02
CA ASP A 47 50.93 -33.78 -34.59
C ASP A 47 52.06 -33.57 -33.56
N GLY A 48 51.89 -33.98 -32.29
CA GLY A 48 52.90 -33.85 -31.24
C GLY A 48 52.97 -32.47 -30.57
N GLU A 49 52.09 -31.53 -30.94
CA GLU A 49 52.09 -30.17 -30.40
C GLU A 49 51.34 -30.05 -29.06
N MET A 50 51.92 -29.31 -28.10
CA MET A 50 51.31 -29.05 -26.80
C MET A 50 50.25 -27.95 -26.90
N VAL A 51 49.00 -28.33 -26.75
CA VAL A 51 47.85 -27.41 -26.78
C VAL A 51 47.33 -27.18 -25.37
N THR A 52 47.13 -25.90 -25.05
CA THR A 52 46.54 -25.46 -23.77
C THR A 52 45.26 -24.68 -24.02
N LYS A 53 44.44 -24.50 -22.97
CA LYS A 53 43.24 -23.65 -23.00
C LYS A 53 43.52 -22.18 -23.37
N HIS A 54 44.79 -21.77 -23.37
CA HIS A 54 45.23 -20.41 -23.71
C HIS A 54 45.68 -20.27 -25.17
N ASN A 55 45.54 -21.32 -25.99
CA ASN A 55 45.78 -21.21 -27.42
C ASN A 55 44.82 -20.16 -28.01
N GLN A 56 45.37 -19.24 -28.80
CA GLN A 56 44.67 -18.09 -29.37
C GLN A 56 43.51 -18.51 -30.29
N ASP A 57 43.65 -19.62 -31.02
CA ASP A 57 42.61 -20.13 -31.89
C ASP A 57 41.45 -20.75 -31.11
N ILE A 58 41.76 -21.56 -30.09
CA ILE A 58 40.76 -22.18 -29.22
C ILE A 58 40.02 -21.11 -28.41
N SER A 59 40.75 -20.14 -27.85
CA SER A 59 40.15 -18.99 -27.16
C SER A 59 39.33 -18.13 -28.12
N GLY A 60 39.74 -18.00 -29.38
CA GLY A 60 39.04 -17.24 -30.42
C GLY A 60 37.68 -17.85 -30.76
N ARG A 61 37.65 -19.16 -31.02
CA ARG A 61 36.42 -19.92 -31.27
C ARG A 61 35.48 -19.92 -30.05
N LYS A 62 36.04 -20.07 -28.85
CA LYS A 62 35.29 -20.00 -27.59
C LYS A 62 34.61 -18.66 -27.37
N ASN A 63 35.28 -17.57 -27.71
CA ASN A 63 34.68 -16.24 -27.62
C ASN A 63 33.55 -16.07 -28.64
N ALA A 64 33.73 -16.55 -29.88
CA ALA A 64 32.72 -16.51 -30.91
C ALA A 64 31.43 -17.27 -30.50
N CYS A 65 31.58 -18.50 -29.97
CA CYS A 65 30.46 -19.28 -29.44
C CYS A 65 29.72 -18.53 -28.31
N LYS A 66 30.45 -17.88 -27.41
CA LYS A 66 29.84 -17.07 -26.32
C LYS A 66 29.08 -15.84 -26.81
N VAL A 67 29.39 -15.28 -27.99
CA VAL A 67 28.62 -14.17 -28.55
C VAL A 67 27.27 -14.64 -29.06
N MET A 68 27.15 -15.89 -29.52
CA MET A 68 25.87 -16.46 -29.98
C MET A 68 24.86 -16.68 -28.85
N SER A 69 25.32 -16.69 -27.59
CA SER A 69 24.44 -16.69 -26.40
C SER A 69 24.10 -15.29 -25.89
N PHE A 70 24.50 -14.23 -26.61
CA PHE A 70 24.03 -12.88 -26.30
C PHE A 70 22.55 -12.73 -26.71
N PRO A 71 21.82 -11.75 -26.13
CA PRO A 71 20.42 -11.54 -26.45
C PRO A 71 20.19 -11.38 -27.97
N PRO A 72 19.05 -11.88 -28.50
CA PRO A 72 18.78 -12.04 -29.95
C PRO A 72 18.75 -10.74 -30.77
N GLU A 73 18.82 -9.58 -30.11
CA GLU A 73 18.86 -8.26 -30.73
C GLU A 73 20.23 -7.90 -31.31
N PHE A 74 21.26 -8.70 -30.99
CA PHE A 74 22.57 -8.59 -31.61
C PHE A 74 22.58 -9.46 -32.87
N SER A 75 22.33 -8.87 -34.04
CA SER A 75 22.46 -9.57 -35.33
C SER A 75 23.93 -9.98 -35.54
N THR A 76 24.27 -11.21 -35.14
CA THR A 76 25.61 -11.78 -35.31
C THR A 76 25.91 -12.20 -36.74
N GLY A 77 24.99 -11.98 -37.68
CA GLY A 77 25.10 -12.46 -39.06
C GLY A 77 24.99 -13.99 -39.15
N ASP A 78 25.03 -14.51 -40.37
CA ASP A 78 25.11 -15.93 -40.72
C ASP A 78 26.54 -16.47 -40.51
N GLY A 79 27.07 -16.34 -39.29
CA GLY A 79 28.39 -16.85 -38.91
C GLY A 79 28.54 -18.38 -38.94
N ALA A 80 27.60 -19.10 -39.57
CA ALA A 80 27.63 -20.55 -39.78
C ALA A 80 28.55 -20.96 -40.95
N GLY A 81 28.79 -20.07 -41.92
CA GLY A 81 29.54 -20.39 -43.14
C GLY A 81 31.08 -20.33 -43.03
N PHE A 82 31.65 -19.91 -41.89
CA PHE A 82 33.10 -19.81 -41.70
C PHE A 82 33.53 -20.01 -40.23
N ASP A 83 34.78 -20.41 -40.02
CA ASP A 83 35.36 -20.63 -38.67
C ASP A 83 35.56 -19.30 -37.92
N MET A 84 34.48 -18.79 -37.32
CA MET A 84 34.48 -17.51 -36.63
C MET A 84 35.38 -17.54 -35.40
N LYS A 85 36.47 -16.75 -35.44
CA LYS A 85 37.40 -16.57 -34.32
C LYS A 85 37.35 -15.13 -33.84
N LEU A 86 37.03 -14.93 -32.56
CA LEU A 86 36.93 -13.60 -31.97
C LEU A 86 38.05 -13.33 -30.97
N SER A 87 38.84 -12.28 -31.23
CA SER A 87 39.89 -11.87 -30.29
C SER A 87 39.30 -11.46 -28.94
N ASN A 88 40.07 -11.66 -27.86
CA ASN A 88 39.66 -11.28 -26.50
C ASN A 88 39.27 -9.80 -26.39
N LYS A 89 39.96 -8.92 -27.13
CA LYS A 89 39.70 -7.47 -27.13
C LYS A 89 38.31 -7.17 -27.71
N VAL A 90 37.97 -7.76 -28.86
CA VAL A 90 36.69 -7.55 -29.53
C VAL A 90 35.54 -8.19 -28.71
N PHE A 91 35.74 -9.40 -28.18
CA PHE A 91 34.77 -10.05 -27.30
C PHE A 91 34.41 -9.19 -26.08
N ASN A 92 35.42 -8.63 -25.41
CA ASN A 92 35.20 -7.79 -24.24
C ASN A 92 34.49 -6.47 -24.58
N GLN A 93 34.75 -5.89 -25.75
CA GLN A 93 34.03 -4.72 -26.24
C GLN A 93 32.55 -5.05 -26.52
N LEU A 94 32.27 -6.14 -27.24
CA LEU A 94 30.91 -6.61 -27.53
C LEU A 94 30.13 -6.94 -26.24
N LYS A 95 30.77 -7.62 -25.30
CA LYS A 95 30.19 -7.94 -23.98
C LYS A 95 29.87 -6.68 -23.17
N SER A 96 30.73 -5.66 -23.21
CA SER A 96 30.50 -4.37 -22.56
C SER A 96 29.34 -3.62 -23.20
N HIS A 97 29.25 -3.65 -24.54
CA HIS A 97 28.16 -3.05 -25.29
C HIS A 97 26.82 -3.72 -24.99
N SER A 98 26.74 -5.05 -25.08
CA SER A 98 25.53 -5.83 -24.74
C SER A 98 25.03 -5.52 -23.33
N LYS A 99 25.92 -5.51 -22.33
CA LYS A 99 25.57 -5.15 -20.94
C LYS A 99 25.09 -3.70 -20.78
N LYS A 100 25.57 -2.76 -21.60
CA LYS A 100 25.12 -1.36 -21.57
C LYS A 100 23.76 -1.21 -22.25
N THR A 101 23.52 -1.92 -23.35
CA THR A 101 22.25 -1.89 -24.09
C THR A 101 21.12 -2.52 -23.29
N THR A 102 21.33 -3.69 -22.68
CA THR A 102 20.33 -4.31 -21.80
C THR A 102 20.00 -3.42 -20.61
N LYS A 103 21.01 -2.80 -19.98
CA LYS A 103 20.77 -1.81 -18.92
C LYS A 103 19.96 -0.59 -19.39
N LYS A 104 20.16 -0.13 -20.63
CA LYS A 104 19.37 0.98 -21.20
C LYS A 104 17.94 0.55 -21.52
N GLN A 105 17.73 -0.66 -22.03
CA GLN A 105 16.40 -1.22 -22.28
C GLN A 105 15.64 -1.49 -20.98
N HIS A 106 16.27 -2.07 -19.96
CA HIS A 106 15.65 -2.19 -18.64
C HIS A 106 15.26 -0.83 -18.08
N LYS A 107 16.13 0.18 -18.17
CA LYS A 107 15.78 1.56 -17.78
C LYS A 107 14.66 2.16 -18.62
N ALA A 108 14.54 1.82 -19.90
CA ALA A 108 13.48 2.30 -20.78
C ALA A 108 12.15 1.58 -20.54
N ALA A 109 12.20 0.27 -20.22
CA ALA A 109 11.06 -0.53 -19.77
C ALA A 109 10.55 -0.02 -18.41
N ASP A 110 11.43 0.15 -17.43
CA ASP A 110 11.13 0.79 -16.15
C ASP A 110 10.55 2.19 -16.39
N ARG A 111 11.09 2.97 -17.34
CA ARG A 111 10.56 4.31 -17.67
C ARG A 111 9.18 4.24 -18.30
N LYS A 112 8.92 3.27 -19.18
CA LYS A 112 7.60 3.06 -19.82
C LYS A 112 6.57 2.57 -18.81
N GLU A 113 6.97 1.71 -17.88
CA GLU A 113 6.17 1.27 -16.74
C GLU A 113 5.89 2.42 -15.76
N ASN A 114 6.89 3.26 -15.48
CA ASN A 114 6.74 4.51 -14.72
C ASN A 114 5.88 5.56 -15.45
N ILE A 115 5.80 5.52 -16.78
CA ILE A 115 4.88 6.36 -17.57
C ILE A 115 3.45 5.79 -17.50
N ALA A 116 3.28 4.47 -17.43
CA ALA A 116 1.97 3.85 -17.16
C ALA A 116 1.47 4.09 -15.72
N THR A 117 2.36 4.39 -14.77
CA THR A 117 2.03 4.93 -13.43
C THR A 117 1.31 6.28 -13.52
N ALA A 118 1.39 7.00 -14.65
CA ALA A 118 0.80 8.32 -14.81
C ALA A 118 -0.71 8.34 -15.10
N GLU A 119 -1.33 7.24 -15.56
CA GLU A 119 -2.76 7.24 -15.96
C GLU A 119 -3.74 7.36 -14.78
N MET A 120 -3.35 6.91 -13.58
CA MET A 120 -4.17 7.04 -12.36
C MET A 120 -3.42 7.54 -11.13
N GLY A 121 -2.10 7.81 -11.25
CA GLY A 121 -1.26 8.23 -10.12
C GLY A 121 -1.01 7.11 -9.08
N LEU A 122 -1.28 5.85 -9.42
CA LEU A 122 -1.13 4.68 -8.54
C LEU A 122 0.20 3.97 -8.79
N ASP A 123 0.86 3.51 -7.71
CA ASP A 123 2.08 2.70 -7.79
C ASP A 123 1.78 1.26 -8.26
N GLU A 124 2.76 0.64 -8.93
CA GLU A 124 2.65 -0.72 -9.48
C GLU A 124 2.16 -1.77 -8.45
N PRO A 125 2.65 -1.81 -7.19
CA PRO A 125 2.17 -2.76 -6.19
C PRO A 125 0.70 -2.56 -5.81
N THR A 126 0.22 -1.32 -5.77
CA THR A 126 -1.18 -0.98 -5.50
C THR A 126 -2.07 -1.44 -6.63
N ARG A 127 -1.65 -1.19 -7.89
CA ARG A 127 -2.37 -1.65 -9.08
C ARG A 127 -2.49 -3.18 -9.13
N MET A 128 -1.44 -3.91 -8.74
CA MET A 128 -1.50 -5.38 -8.61
C MET A 128 -2.47 -5.87 -7.53
N ILE A 129 -2.75 -5.09 -6.49
CA ILE A 129 -3.76 -5.44 -5.49
C ILE A 129 -5.16 -5.25 -6.07
N LEU A 130 -5.41 -4.13 -6.76
CA LEU A 130 -6.69 -3.86 -7.42
C LEU A 130 -7.02 -4.93 -8.47
N TYR A 131 -6.04 -5.30 -9.33
CA TYR A 131 -6.22 -6.40 -10.29
C TYR A 131 -6.56 -7.73 -9.63
N LYS A 132 -5.99 -8.03 -8.46
CA LYS A 132 -6.35 -9.24 -7.72
C LYS A 132 -7.77 -9.19 -7.18
N TRP A 133 -8.27 -8.03 -6.79
CA TRP A 133 -9.65 -7.88 -6.34
C TRP A 133 -10.65 -8.00 -7.47
N ILE A 134 -10.31 -7.51 -8.68
CA ILE A 134 -11.12 -7.74 -9.88
C ILE A 134 -11.14 -9.24 -10.22
N ASN A 135 -9.97 -9.89 -10.29
CA ASN A 135 -9.88 -11.32 -10.62
C ASN A 135 -10.56 -12.23 -9.58
N ASN A 136 -10.61 -11.81 -8.32
CA ASN A 136 -11.27 -12.54 -7.25
C ASN A 136 -12.78 -12.20 -7.12
N GLN A 137 -13.35 -11.44 -8.07
CA GLN A 137 -14.76 -11.05 -8.09
C GLN A 137 -15.18 -10.26 -6.84
N LEU A 138 -14.26 -9.51 -6.23
CA LEU A 138 -14.62 -8.53 -5.20
C LEU A 138 -15.11 -7.23 -5.85
N LEU A 139 -14.44 -6.80 -6.91
CA LEU A 139 -14.77 -5.63 -7.70
C LEU A 139 -15.10 -6.07 -9.13
N GLU A 140 -16.18 -5.56 -9.70
CA GLU A 140 -16.54 -5.78 -11.10
C GLU A 140 -15.75 -4.81 -12.00
N SER A 141 -15.77 -3.53 -11.68
CA SER A 141 -15.09 -2.48 -12.42
C SER A 141 -14.49 -1.38 -11.51
N ILE A 142 -13.57 -0.60 -12.08
CA ILE A 142 -13.02 0.62 -11.47
C ILE A 142 -13.16 1.72 -12.53
N ASP A 143 -14.11 2.63 -12.33
CA ASP A 143 -14.62 3.48 -13.41
C ASP A 143 -13.86 4.81 -13.54
N GLY A 144 -13.23 5.31 -12.46
CA GLY A 144 -12.46 6.55 -12.53
C GLY A 144 -12.07 7.15 -11.18
N ILE A 145 -11.38 8.30 -11.24
CA ILE A 145 -10.95 9.06 -10.05
C ILE A 145 -12.08 9.99 -9.61
N ILE A 146 -12.54 9.85 -8.38
CA ILE A 146 -13.51 10.76 -7.75
C ILE A 146 -12.81 12.03 -7.27
N SER A 147 -11.70 11.85 -6.55
CA SER A 147 -10.99 12.96 -5.91
C SER A 147 -9.51 12.63 -5.76
N THR A 148 -8.66 13.60 -6.07
CA THR A 148 -7.22 13.55 -5.79
C THR A 148 -6.94 14.50 -4.63
N GLY A 149 -6.74 13.94 -3.43
CA GLY A 149 -6.23 14.69 -2.29
C GLY A 149 -4.70 14.71 -2.26
N LYS A 150 -4.14 15.53 -1.37
CA LYS A 150 -2.71 15.48 -1.03
C LYS A 150 -2.35 14.10 -0.46
N GLU A 151 -3.22 13.61 0.41
CA GLU A 151 -2.93 12.45 1.25
C GLU A 151 -3.37 11.11 0.64
N ALA A 152 -4.39 11.13 -0.23
CA ALA A 152 -4.98 9.95 -0.81
C ALA A 152 -5.66 10.26 -2.15
N VAL A 153 -5.73 9.25 -3.01
CA VAL A 153 -6.55 9.25 -4.22
C VAL A 153 -7.78 8.40 -3.94
N ILE A 154 -8.97 8.91 -4.29
CA ILE A 154 -10.23 8.21 -4.15
C ILE A 154 -10.71 7.82 -5.55
N LEU A 155 -10.91 6.52 -5.78
CA LEU A 155 -11.42 5.96 -7.03
C LEU A 155 -12.86 5.46 -6.82
N HIS A 156 -13.67 5.52 -7.87
CA HIS A 156 -14.94 4.84 -7.94
C HIS A 156 -14.73 3.40 -8.41
N GLY A 157 -15.52 2.47 -7.89
CA GLY A 157 -15.66 1.14 -8.47
C GLY A 157 -17.01 0.53 -8.12
N GLU A 158 -17.32 -0.57 -8.78
CA GLU A 158 -18.54 -1.36 -8.54
C GLU A 158 -18.15 -2.73 -7.96
N THR A 159 -18.91 -3.23 -6.99
CA THR A 159 -18.72 -4.57 -6.44
C THR A 159 -19.53 -5.59 -7.23
N ASP A 160 -18.99 -6.79 -7.41
CA ASP A 160 -19.74 -7.89 -8.03
C ASP A 160 -20.80 -8.43 -7.03
N PRO A 161 -22.11 -8.28 -7.33
CA PRO A 161 -23.18 -8.77 -6.46
C PRO A 161 -23.28 -10.29 -6.44
N THR A 162 -22.60 -10.99 -7.35
CA THR A 162 -22.60 -12.46 -7.47
C THR A 162 -21.37 -13.11 -6.86
N ASN A 163 -20.58 -12.36 -6.08
CA ASN A 163 -19.32 -12.84 -5.53
C ASN A 163 -19.50 -14.18 -4.80
N PRO A 164 -18.87 -15.27 -5.29
CA PRO A 164 -19.04 -16.62 -4.73
C PRO A 164 -18.41 -16.78 -3.35
N ASN A 165 -17.64 -15.79 -2.88
CA ASN A 165 -17.02 -15.77 -1.56
C ASN A 165 -17.85 -15.02 -0.50
N LEU A 166 -19.01 -14.46 -0.86
CA LEU A 166 -19.94 -13.90 0.11
C LEU A 166 -20.62 -15.01 0.90
N GLU A 167 -20.67 -14.88 2.22
CA GLU A 167 -21.46 -15.78 3.07
C GLU A 167 -22.96 -15.52 2.83
N GLU A 168 -23.79 -16.54 3.06
CA GLU A 168 -25.25 -16.42 2.89
C GLU A 168 -25.80 -15.30 3.80
N GLY A 169 -26.25 -14.19 3.18
CA GLY A 169 -26.83 -13.04 3.87
C GLY A 169 -25.90 -11.82 3.96
N GLU A 170 -24.64 -11.92 3.56
CA GLU A 170 -23.77 -10.75 3.37
C GLU A 170 -23.95 -10.17 1.96
N SER A 171 -24.17 -8.86 1.88
CA SER A 171 -24.21 -8.13 0.62
C SER A 171 -23.25 -6.96 0.71
N TYR A 172 -22.40 -6.81 -0.30
CA TYR A 172 -21.61 -5.60 -0.47
C TYR A 172 -22.45 -4.47 -1.08
N PRO A 173 -22.12 -3.20 -0.79
CA PRO A 173 -22.73 -2.07 -1.46
C PRO A 173 -22.34 -2.07 -2.94
N LYS A 174 -23.33 -1.89 -3.82
CA LYS A 174 -23.13 -1.93 -5.28
C LYS A 174 -22.04 -0.98 -5.75
N GLU A 175 -22.08 0.28 -5.29
CA GLU A 175 -21.07 1.30 -5.57
C GLU A 175 -20.12 1.44 -4.38
N VAL A 176 -18.80 1.46 -4.67
CA VAL A 176 -17.74 1.60 -3.66
C VAL A 176 -16.75 2.72 -4.00
N ALA A 177 -16.26 3.36 -2.95
CA ALA A 177 -15.13 4.26 -2.98
C ALA A 177 -13.84 3.53 -2.54
N ILE A 178 -12.81 3.58 -3.38
CA ILE A 178 -11.50 2.98 -3.13
C ILE A 178 -10.53 4.11 -2.74
N LYS A 179 -10.23 4.24 -1.46
CA LYS A 179 -9.26 5.21 -0.92
C LYS A 179 -7.87 4.59 -0.92
N VAL A 180 -6.99 5.12 -1.77
CA VAL A 180 -5.57 4.75 -1.84
C VAL A 180 -4.75 5.82 -1.15
N PHE A 181 -4.13 5.49 -0.01
CA PHE A 181 -3.26 6.43 0.70
C PHE A 181 -1.92 6.59 -0.03
N SER A 182 -1.51 7.84 -0.23
CA SER A 182 -0.29 8.20 -0.94
C SER A 182 0.96 7.74 -0.20
N THR A 183 1.92 7.19 -0.95
CA THR A 183 3.17 6.66 -0.39
C THR A 183 4.33 7.66 -0.38
N THR A 184 4.14 8.87 -0.92
CA THR A 184 5.21 9.85 -1.10
C THR A 184 5.58 10.60 0.18
N LEU A 185 6.85 10.51 0.55
CA LEU A 185 7.47 10.87 1.84
C LEU A 185 7.43 12.35 2.29
N ASN A 186 7.03 13.31 1.45
CA ASN A 186 7.21 14.74 1.78
C ASN A 186 6.12 15.34 2.69
N GLU A 187 4.99 14.66 2.86
CA GLU A 187 3.83 15.16 3.63
C GLU A 187 3.82 14.70 5.10
N PHE A 188 4.78 13.86 5.50
CA PHE A 188 4.81 13.19 6.81
C PHE A 188 5.15 14.11 8.00
N LYS A 189 5.79 15.26 7.77
CA LYS A 189 6.34 16.08 8.88
C LYS A 189 5.28 16.68 9.80
N GLN A 190 4.04 16.85 9.35
CA GLN A 190 2.95 17.38 10.18
C GLN A 190 2.12 16.28 10.86
N ARG A 191 2.31 15.02 10.46
CA ARG A 191 1.47 13.88 10.88
C ARG A 191 1.91 13.21 12.18
N ASP A 192 3.16 13.41 12.60
CA ASP A 192 3.70 12.86 13.84
C ASP A 192 2.86 13.26 15.07
N ARG A 193 2.28 14.47 15.08
CA ARG A 193 1.50 14.99 16.22
C ARG A 193 0.23 14.18 16.52
N TYR A 194 -0.33 13.48 15.52
CA TYR A 194 -1.59 12.72 15.65
C TYR A 194 -1.40 11.23 15.95
N ILE A 195 -0.14 10.75 15.94
CA ILE A 195 0.19 9.32 16.05
C ILE A 195 1.15 9.07 17.21
N LYS A 196 2.12 9.97 17.43
CA LYS A 196 3.22 9.76 18.38
C LYS A 196 2.72 9.61 19.82
N ASP A 197 1.65 10.31 20.16
CA ASP A 197 1.05 10.35 21.49
C ASP A 197 -0.18 9.43 21.60
N ASP A 198 -0.50 8.64 20.56
CA ASP A 198 -1.53 7.61 20.61
C ASP A 198 -0.94 6.33 21.24
N PHE A 199 -1.51 5.92 22.38
CA PHE A 199 -1.04 4.76 23.15
C PHE A 199 -1.06 3.45 22.34
N ARG A 200 -1.93 3.33 21.32
CA ARG A 200 -1.98 2.16 20.44
C ARG A 200 -0.69 1.99 19.64
N PHE A 201 0.07 3.07 19.47
CA PHE A 201 1.28 3.12 18.65
C PHE A 201 2.53 3.55 19.44
N ALA A 202 2.38 3.79 20.74
CA ALA A 202 3.47 4.07 21.66
C ALA A 202 4.54 2.96 21.58
N GLY A 203 5.80 3.35 21.35
CA GLY A 203 6.94 2.43 21.23
C GLY A 203 7.23 1.88 19.84
N ARG A 204 6.31 2.04 18.86
CA ARG A 204 6.52 1.56 17.47
C ARG A 204 7.09 2.61 16.53
N PHE A 205 6.99 3.90 16.87
CA PHE A 205 7.19 4.99 15.91
C PHE A 205 8.66 5.37 15.62
N SER A 206 9.62 5.05 16.50
CA SER A 206 10.92 5.75 16.48
C SER A 206 11.86 5.40 15.32
N LYS A 207 11.57 4.38 14.48
CA LYS A 207 12.39 4.00 13.30
C LYS A 207 11.58 3.34 12.16
N GLN A 208 10.34 3.76 11.92
CA GLN A 208 9.49 3.06 10.95
C GLN A 208 9.55 3.61 9.53
N ASN A 209 9.51 2.70 8.56
CA ASN A 209 9.44 3.02 7.13
C ASN A 209 8.10 3.73 6.83
N ALA A 210 8.09 4.77 6.00
CA ALA A 210 6.84 5.50 5.67
C ALA A 210 5.67 4.60 5.23
N ARG A 211 5.97 3.49 4.54
CA ARG A 211 4.97 2.48 4.17
C ARG A 211 4.27 1.81 5.36
N THR A 212 4.97 1.56 6.47
CA THR A 212 4.33 0.99 7.66
C THR A 212 3.45 2.01 8.35
N VAL A 213 3.86 3.28 8.38
CA VAL A 213 3.04 4.38 8.90
C VAL A 213 1.74 4.53 8.08
N ILE A 214 1.81 4.47 6.75
CA ILE A 214 0.61 4.57 5.91
C ILE A 214 -0.35 3.42 6.15
N ASN A 215 0.15 2.19 6.25
CA ASN A 215 -0.71 1.04 6.57
C ASN A 215 -1.39 1.23 7.93
N MET A 216 -0.67 1.76 8.92
CA MET A 216 -1.24 2.08 10.22
C MET A 216 -2.34 3.16 10.13
N TRP A 217 -2.21 4.13 9.23
CA TRP A 217 -3.26 5.14 8.99
C TRP A 217 -4.51 4.52 8.40
N ALA A 218 -4.34 3.65 7.41
CA ALA A 218 -5.44 2.94 6.79
C ALA A 218 -6.15 2.01 7.79
N GLU A 219 -5.40 1.31 8.65
CA GLU A 219 -5.92 0.51 9.76
C GLU A 219 -6.67 1.37 10.79
N LYS A 220 -6.13 2.56 11.11
CA LYS A 220 -6.75 3.51 12.04
C LYS A 220 -8.08 4.03 11.49
N GLU A 221 -8.14 4.38 10.21
CA GLU A 221 -9.39 4.82 9.56
C GLU A 221 -10.46 3.72 9.53
N LEU A 222 -10.09 2.48 9.15
CA LEU A 222 -10.98 1.31 9.25
C LEU A 222 -11.59 1.18 10.65
N HIS A 223 -10.75 1.24 11.69
CA HIS A 223 -11.21 1.04 13.07
C HIS A 223 -12.12 2.18 13.55
N ASN A 224 -11.80 3.42 13.17
CA ASN A 224 -12.60 4.58 13.53
C ASN A 224 -13.97 4.56 12.81
N LEU A 225 -14.02 4.21 11.52
CA LEU A 225 -15.28 4.02 10.78
C LEU A 225 -16.15 2.93 11.43
N ASN A 226 -15.54 1.79 11.80
CA ASN A 226 -16.26 0.72 12.48
C ASN A 226 -16.75 1.11 13.89
N ARG A 227 -16.04 2.00 14.60
CA ARG A 227 -16.52 2.57 15.88
C ARG A 227 -17.75 3.45 15.64
N MET A 228 -17.70 4.34 14.65
CA MET A 228 -18.81 5.24 14.32
C MET A 228 -20.05 4.48 13.86
N LYS A 229 -19.89 3.48 12.98
CA LYS A 229 -20.98 2.65 12.48
C LYS A 229 -21.73 1.94 13.62
N ARG A 230 -21.01 1.44 14.63
CA ARG A 230 -21.63 0.75 15.80
C ARG A 230 -22.53 1.65 16.64
N ILE A 231 -22.33 2.97 16.60
CA ILE A 231 -23.11 3.95 17.35
C ILE A 231 -24.21 4.57 16.47
N GLY A 232 -24.30 4.15 15.21
CA GLY A 232 -25.27 4.68 14.26
C GLY A 232 -24.92 6.07 13.74
N ILE A 233 -23.65 6.50 13.84
CA ILE A 233 -23.18 7.69 13.13
C ILE A 233 -23.03 7.33 11.66
N ARG A 234 -23.59 8.17 10.78
CA ARG A 234 -23.50 8.00 9.33
C ARG A 234 -22.08 8.25 8.84
N CYS A 235 -21.46 7.18 8.37
CA CYS A 235 -20.13 7.19 7.76
C CYS A 235 -20.04 6.06 6.72
N PRO A 236 -19.07 6.12 5.80
CA PRO A 236 -18.86 5.04 4.84
C PRO A 236 -18.67 3.69 5.52
N GLU A 237 -19.38 2.68 5.04
CA GLU A 237 -19.23 1.30 5.49
C GLU A 237 -17.98 0.69 4.86
N VAL A 238 -17.09 0.13 5.68
CA VAL A 238 -15.86 -0.47 5.16
C VAL A 238 -16.12 -1.89 4.65
N VAL A 239 -15.71 -2.16 3.42
CA VAL A 239 -15.79 -3.48 2.78
C VAL A 239 -14.51 -4.26 3.02
N VAL A 240 -13.36 -3.69 2.65
CA VAL A 240 -12.06 -4.36 2.82
C VAL A 240 -10.93 -3.35 3.00
N LEU A 241 -9.93 -3.73 3.80
CA LEU A 241 -8.67 -3.03 3.90
C LEU A 241 -7.52 -3.96 3.51
N LYS A 242 -6.62 -3.51 2.64
CA LYS A 242 -5.38 -4.22 2.34
C LYS A 242 -4.22 -3.24 2.15
N LYS A 243 -3.26 -3.30 3.08
CA LYS A 243 -2.12 -2.37 3.13
C LYS A 243 -2.60 -0.91 3.20
N ASN A 244 -2.39 -0.13 2.14
CA ASN A 244 -2.72 1.28 2.00
C ASN A 244 -3.94 1.51 1.10
N ILE A 245 -4.77 0.48 0.88
CA ILE A 245 -5.99 0.58 0.07
C ILE A 245 -7.18 0.18 0.93
N LEU A 246 -8.10 1.12 1.10
CA LEU A 246 -9.34 0.97 1.86
C LEU A 246 -10.52 1.06 0.87
N VAL A 247 -11.35 0.03 0.81
CA VAL A 247 -12.58 -0.01 0.04
C VAL A 247 -13.75 0.19 0.98
N MET A 248 -14.60 1.18 0.70
CA MET A 248 -15.75 1.54 1.52
C MET A 248 -16.95 1.87 0.63
N SER A 249 -18.15 1.92 1.21
CA SER A 249 -19.38 2.28 0.49
C SER A 249 -19.24 3.66 -0.15
N PHE A 250 -19.68 3.78 -1.40
CA PHE A 250 -19.77 5.07 -2.06
C PHE A 250 -20.94 5.87 -1.46
N ILE A 251 -20.71 7.17 -1.19
CA ILE A 251 -21.75 8.09 -0.72
C ILE A 251 -22.08 9.01 -1.90
N GLY A 252 -23.23 8.78 -2.50
CA GLY A 252 -23.61 9.38 -3.77
C GLY A 252 -24.58 8.47 -4.52
N GLU A 253 -24.86 8.82 -5.76
CA GLU A 253 -25.75 8.03 -6.61
C GLU A 253 -25.32 8.16 -8.08
N ASN A 254 -25.45 7.08 -8.85
CA ASN A 254 -25.21 7.06 -10.30
C ASN A 254 -23.82 7.60 -10.67
N LEU A 255 -22.78 7.10 -10.00
CA LEU A 255 -21.37 7.53 -10.17
C LEU A 255 -21.06 8.98 -9.73
N VAL A 256 -22.04 9.73 -9.21
CA VAL A 256 -21.85 11.11 -8.77
C VAL A 256 -21.67 11.16 -7.25
N PRO A 257 -20.51 11.62 -6.73
CA PRO A 257 -20.28 11.69 -5.30
C PRO A 257 -21.20 12.73 -4.67
N ALA A 258 -21.64 12.47 -3.45
CA ALA A 258 -22.39 13.45 -2.68
C ALA A 258 -21.56 14.75 -2.50
N PRO A 259 -22.20 15.93 -2.61
CA PRO A 259 -21.51 17.19 -2.44
C PRO A 259 -21.02 17.34 -0.99
N LYS A 260 -19.84 17.96 -0.83
CA LYS A 260 -19.38 18.41 0.49
C LYS A 260 -20.34 19.48 1.01
N LEU A 261 -20.50 19.55 2.33
CA LEU A 261 -21.37 20.55 2.98
C LEU A 261 -20.99 21.98 2.57
N LYS A 262 -19.70 22.24 2.34
CA LYS A 262 -19.23 23.51 1.77
C LYS A 262 -19.89 23.88 0.45
N GLU A 263 -20.03 22.90 -0.45
CA GLU A 263 -20.47 23.07 -1.84
C GLU A 263 -21.97 22.84 -1.99
N ALA A 264 -22.58 22.15 -1.03
CA ALA A 264 -23.99 21.88 -0.99
C ALA A 264 -24.80 23.19 -0.88
N VAL A 265 -25.89 23.24 -1.67
CA VAL A 265 -26.87 24.31 -1.67
C VAL A 265 -28.06 23.85 -0.84
N LEU A 266 -28.09 24.28 0.42
CA LEU A 266 -29.16 23.95 1.37
C LEU A 266 -30.08 25.15 1.54
N ASN A 267 -31.37 24.89 1.72
CA ASN A 267 -32.30 25.92 2.18
C ASN A 267 -32.13 26.19 3.69
N GLU A 268 -32.78 27.23 4.21
CA GLU A 268 -32.62 27.65 5.62
C GLU A 268 -33.02 26.54 6.61
N ALA A 269 -34.12 25.82 6.34
CA ALA A 269 -34.57 24.72 7.18
C ALA A 269 -33.56 23.56 7.19
N GLN A 270 -33.05 23.17 6.01
CA GLN A 270 -32.03 22.13 5.87
C GLN A 270 -30.71 22.53 6.55
N LEU A 271 -30.32 23.81 6.51
CA LEU A 271 -29.14 24.29 7.23
C LEU A 271 -29.29 24.18 8.74
N ILE A 272 -30.48 24.50 9.28
CA ILE A 272 -30.78 24.35 10.71
C ILE A 272 -30.73 22.87 11.10
N CYS A 273 -31.40 22.00 10.34
CA CYS A 273 -31.38 20.55 10.58
C CYS A 273 -29.98 19.97 10.49
N ALA A 274 -29.18 20.38 9.48
CA ALA A 274 -27.79 19.93 9.34
C ALA A 274 -26.93 20.37 10.54
N TYR A 275 -27.12 21.61 11.03
CA TYR A 275 -26.40 22.08 12.21
C TYR A 275 -26.75 21.25 13.45
N GLU A 276 -28.03 21.01 13.71
CA GLU A 276 -28.48 20.19 14.84
C GLU A 276 -27.96 18.76 14.74
N GLU A 277 -28.03 18.15 13.56
CA GLU A 277 -27.51 16.81 13.31
C GLU A 277 -25.99 16.74 13.56
N ILE A 278 -25.21 17.72 13.08
CA ILE A 278 -23.76 17.74 13.30
C ILE A 278 -23.42 17.92 14.79
N VAL A 279 -24.15 18.75 15.52
CA VAL A 279 -23.96 18.91 16.97
C VAL A 279 -24.24 17.60 17.71
N GLU A 280 -25.29 16.88 17.31
CA GLU A 280 -25.59 15.55 17.85
C GLU A 280 -24.49 14.53 17.50
N ILE A 281 -24.01 14.54 16.25
CA ILE A 281 -22.90 13.68 15.82
C ILE A 281 -21.64 13.98 16.63
N MET A 282 -21.27 15.24 16.85
CA MET A 282 -20.11 15.61 17.68
C MET A 282 -20.25 15.10 19.11
N HIS A 283 -21.44 15.21 19.69
CA HIS A 283 -21.74 14.68 21.02
C HIS A 283 -21.58 13.15 21.07
N LYS A 284 -22.19 12.42 20.11
CA LYS A 284 -22.07 10.95 20.01
C LYS A 284 -20.62 10.51 19.77
N LEU A 285 -19.88 11.24 18.93
CA LEU A 285 -18.49 10.93 18.62
C LEU A 285 -17.62 10.98 19.89
N TYR A 286 -17.77 12.04 20.69
CA TYR A 286 -16.99 12.21 21.92
C TYR A 286 -17.42 11.26 23.05
N ASN A 287 -18.73 11.23 23.36
CA ASN A 287 -19.24 10.54 24.55
C ASN A 287 -19.41 9.04 24.35
N GLU A 288 -19.88 8.62 23.17
CA GLU A 288 -20.19 7.21 22.89
C GLU A 288 -19.07 6.54 22.10
N ALA A 289 -18.57 7.18 21.04
CA ALA A 289 -17.52 6.60 20.19
C ALA A 289 -16.12 6.73 20.81
N ARG A 290 -16.00 7.55 21.86
CA ARG A 290 -14.72 7.91 22.51
C ARG A 290 -13.71 8.34 21.47
N LEU A 291 -14.14 9.22 20.57
CA LEU A 291 -13.34 9.76 19.47
C LEU A 291 -13.54 11.28 19.36
N VAL A 292 -12.45 11.97 19.06
CA VAL A 292 -12.43 13.35 18.57
C VAL A 292 -12.02 13.28 17.12
N HIS A 293 -12.81 13.86 16.22
CA HIS A 293 -12.52 13.81 14.78
C HIS A 293 -11.15 14.42 14.46
N ALA A 294 -10.83 15.52 15.15
CA ALA A 294 -9.59 16.26 15.11
C ALA A 294 -9.28 16.99 13.80
N ASP A 295 -10.21 16.97 12.84
CA ASP A 295 -10.15 17.74 11.59
C ASP A 295 -11.56 17.95 11.02
N LEU A 296 -12.56 18.11 11.89
CA LEU A 296 -13.95 18.25 11.45
C LEU A 296 -14.17 19.66 10.89
N SER A 297 -14.71 19.72 9.68
CA SER A 297 -15.02 20.95 8.96
C SER A 297 -16.04 20.68 7.86
N GLU A 298 -16.52 21.73 7.20
CA GLU A 298 -17.45 21.66 6.06
C GLU A 298 -16.91 20.90 4.85
N TYR A 299 -15.61 20.58 4.83
CA TYR A 299 -14.94 19.81 3.77
C TYR A 299 -15.00 18.30 4.00
N ASN A 300 -15.16 17.87 5.26
CA ASN A 300 -15.15 16.47 5.70
C ASN A 300 -16.55 15.97 6.07
N ILE A 301 -17.57 16.72 5.69
CA ILE A 301 -18.99 16.37 5.84
C ILE A 301 -19.59 16.35 4.44
N LEU A 302 -20.21 15.24 4.07
CA LEU A 302 -21.00 15.12 2.84
C LEU A 302 -22.48 15.31 3.17
N TRP A 303 -23.21 15.94 2.26
CA TRP A 303 -24.66 16.09 2.34
C TRP A 303 -25.32 15.16 1.33
N PHE A 304 -26.04 14.15 1.80
CA PHE A 304 -26.68 13.15 0.96
C PHE A 304 -27.98 12.68 1.59
N ASP A 305 -29.04 12.57 0.78
CA ASP A 305 -30.39 12.17 1.23
C ASP A 305 -30.88 12.94 2.47
N GLU A 306 -30.71 14.27 2.42
CA GLU A 306 -31.03 15.20 3.51
C GLU A 306 -30.34 14.92 4.87
N GLN A 307 -29.20 14.23 4.84
CA GLN A 307 -28.47 13.81 6.03
C GLN A 307 -26.97 14.12 5.92
N CYS A 308 -26.33 14.33 7.08
CA CYS A 308 -24.90 14.58 7.19
C CYS A 308 -24.13 13.26 7.31
N TRP A 309 -23.17 13.06 6.41
CA TRP A 309 -22.25 11.91 6.41
C TRP A 309 -20.83 12.36 6.76
N ILE A 310 -20.23 11.74 7.77
CA ILE A 310 -18.87 12.08 8.21
C ILE A 310 -17.86 11.21 7.48
N ILE A 311 -16.81 11.84 6.95
CA ILE A 311 -15.72 11.18 6.22
C ILE A 311 -14.36 11.61 6.75
N ASP A 312 -13.32 10.87 6.36
CA ASP A 312 -11.90 11.19 6.63
C ASP A 312 -11.50 11.20 8.12
N VAL A 313 -11.68 10.04 8.78
CA VAL A 313 -11.42 9.84 10.21
C VAL A 313 -10.06 9.21 10.50
N ALA A 314 -9.11 9.30 9.56
CA ALA A 314 -7.74 8.81 9.76
C ALA A 314 -6.99 9.58 10.88
N GLN A 315 -7.27 10.88 11.01
CA GLN A 315 -6.60 11.75 11.97
C GLN A 315 -7.25 11.72 13.37
N SER A 316 -8.42 11.11 13.51
CA SER A 316 -9.18 11.12 14.76
C SER A 316 -8.44 10.48 15.93
N VAL A 317 -8.58 11.05 17.12
CA VAL A 317 -7.86 10.66 18.34
C VAL A 317 -8.84 10.31 19.45
N GLU A 318 -8.39 9.54 20.44
CA GLU A 318 -9.22 9.26 21.62
C GLU A 318 -9.18 10.45 22.61
N PRO A 319 -10.24 10.68 23.43
CA PRO A 319 -10.29 11.76 24.41
C PRO A 319 -9.11 11.80 25.40
N GLY A 320 -8.50 10.64 25.70
CA GLY A 320 -7.31 10.57 26.56
C GLY A 320 -6.02 11.09 25.92
N HIS A 321 -6.02 11.40 24.62
CA HIS A 321 -4.86 11.95 23.93
C HIS A 321 -4.52 13.35 24.47
N PRO A 322 -3.24 13.69 24.71
CA PRO A 322 -2.86 14.97 25.34
C PRO A 322 -3.38 16.23 24.64
N GLY A 323 -3.57 16.16 23.31
CA GLY A 323 -4.13 17.24 22.48
C GLY A 323 -5.61 17.06 22.09
N ALA A 324 -6.33 16.06 22.62
CA ALA A 324 -7.70 15.77 22.19
C ALA A 324 -8.65 16.95 22.35
N LEU A 325 -8.63 17.61 23.52
CA LEU A 325 -9.52 18.74 23.81
C LEU A 325 -9.18 19.98 22.96
N GLU A 326 -7.90 20.21 22.65
CA GLU A 326 -7.47 21.27 21.72
C GLU A 326 -8.04 21.03 20.31
N PHE A 327 -7.93 19.80 19.82
CA PHE A 327 -8.49 19.42 18.53
C PHE A 327 -10.02 19.53 18.51
N LEU A 328 -10.69 19.11 19.58
CA LEU A 328 -12.15 19.24 19.70
C LEU A 328 -12.59 20.71 19.71
N MET A 329 -11.88 21.58 20.44
CA MET A 329 -12.17 23.02 20.45
C MET A 329 -12.04 23.63 19.05
N ARG A 330 -11.04 23.20 18.27
CA ARG A 330 -10.88 23.58 16.86
C ARG A 330 -12.02 23.09 15.98
N ASP A 331 -12.44 21.84 16.16
CA ASP A 331 -13.59 21.27 15.45
C ASP A 331 -14.87 22.07 15.75
N CYS A 332 -15.12 22.42 17.03
CA CYS A 332 -16.24 23.28 17.44
C CYS A 332 -16.19 24.67 16.79
N ASP A 333 -15.00 25.28 16.71
CA ASP A 333 -14.81 26.60 16.10
C ASP A 333 -15.08 26.57 14.58
N ASN A 334 -14.60 25.54 13.88
CA ASN A 334 -14.85 25.35 12.45
C ASN A 334 -16.35 25.26 12.14
N ILE A 335 -17.07 24.39 12.86
CA ILE A 335 -18.51 24.18 12.66
C ILE A 335 -19.30 25.44 13.00
N SER A 336 -19.03 26.05 14.16
CA SER A 336 -19.73 27.27 14.58
C SER A 336 -19.50 28.42 13.59
N THR A 337 -18.27 28.58 13.10
CA THR A 337 -17.92 29.60 12.10
C THR A 337 -18.63 29.35 10.77
N PHE A 338 -18.68 28.11 10.29
CA PHE A 338 -19.33 27.76 9.03
C PHE A 338 -20.83 28.10 9.05
N PHE A 339 -21.57 27.63 10.06
CA PHE A 339 -23.01 27.84 10.14
C PHE A 339 -23.39 29.29 10.45
N THR A 340 -22.58 30.00 11.24
CA THR A 340 -22.75 31.44 11.45
C THR A 340 -22.62 32.22 10.14
N LYS A 341 -21.62 31.89 9.30
CA LYS A 341 -21.45 32.52 7.97
C LYS A 341 -22.58 32.21 7.00
N ARG A 342 -23.21 31.05 7.13
CA ARG A 342 -24.37 30.64 6.33
C ARG A 342 -25.70 31.25 6.83
N GLY A 343 -25.69 31.98 7.94
CA GLY A 343 -26.85 32.72 8.46
C GLY A 343 -27.79 31.91 9.35
N VAL A 344 -27.35 30.76 9.88
CA VAL A 344 -28.18 29.96 10.79
C VAL A 344 -28.36 30.70 12.12
N SER A 345 -29.61 30.85 12.56
CA SER A 345 -29.95 31.44 13.86
C SER A 345 -29.69 30.45 15.00
N GLY A 346 -29.16 30.92 16.13
CA GLY A 346 -29.00 30.08 17.33
C GLY A 346 -27.78 29.15 17.30
N VAL A 347 -26.80 29.41 16.43
CA VAL A 347 -25.51 28.73 16.45
C VAL A 347 -24.82 29.02 17.78
N LYS A 348 -24.49 27.95 18.52
CA LYS A 348 -23.74 28.01 19.77
C LYS A 348 -22.35 28.58 19.53
N SER A 349 -21.80 29.32 20.50
CA SER A 349 -20.38 29.70 20.46
C SER A 349 -19.49 28.45 20.53
N LYS A 350 -18.22 28.57 20.16
CA LYS A 350 -17.29 27.44 20.24
C LYS A 350 -17.16 26.90 21.67
N GLU A 351 -17.18 27.79 22.67
CA GLU A 351 -17.15 27.44 24.09
C GLU A 351 -18.43 26.70 24.51
N ASP A 352 -19.60 27.23 24.14
CA ASP A 352 -20.89 26.62 24.47
C ASP A 352 -21.06 25.26 23.78
N LEU A 353 -20.60 25.13 22.54
CA LEU A 353 -20.62 23.87 21.81
C LEU A 353 -19.66 22.85 22.43
N PHE A 354 -18.46 23.27 22.83
CA PHE A 354 -17.52 22.42 23.54
C PHE A 354 -18.10 21.94 24.88
N PHE A 355 -18.72 22.84 25.64
CA PHE A 355 -19.41 22.50 26.88
C PHE A 355 -20.55 21.51 26.63
N HIS A 356 -21.35 21.74 25.58
CA HIS A 356 -22.44 20.83 25.20
C HIS A 356 -21.94 19.43 24.84
N VAL A 357 -20.81 19.32 24.14
CA VAL A 357 -20.24 18.02 23.74
C VAL A 357 -19.59 17.30 24.91
N THR A 358 -18.85 18.00 25.77
CA THR A 358 -17.99 17.36 26.78
C THR A 358 -18.56 17.38 28.19
N GLY A 359 -19.49 18.30 28.49
CA GLY A 359 -19.91 18.64 29.85
C GLY A 359 -18.83 19.36 30.68
N LEU A 360 -17.69 19.70 30.08
CA LEU A 360 -16.56 20.33 30.76
C LEU A 360 -16.60 21.84 30.57
N ASP A 361 -16.44 22.59 31.67
CA ASP A 361 -16.38 24.05 31.60
C ASP A 361 -15.15 24.50 30.77
N PRO A 362 -15.36 25.22 29.65
CA PRO A 362 -14.28 25.67 28.78
C PRO A 362 -13.30 26.60 29.48
N LEU A 363 -13.73 27.41 30.45
CA LEU A 363 -12.85 28.41 31.09
C LEU A 363 -11.83 27.77 32.03
N THR A 364 -12.25 26.81 32.84
CA THR A 364 -11.36 26.00 33.69
C THR A 364 -10.44 25.09 32.87
N HIS A 365 -10.95 24.50 31.80
CA HIS A 365 -10.16 23.61 30.94
C HIS A 365 -9.22 24.37 30.01
N ASN A 366 -9.60 25.55 29.49
CA ASN A 366 -8.69 26.39 28.71
C ASN A 366 -7.48 26.84 29.55
N ALA A 367 -7.65 27.16 30.84
CA ALA A 367 -6.54 27.48 31.73
C ALA A 367 -5.59 26.29 31.96
N THR A 368 -6.12 25.10 32.23
CA THR A 368 -5.32 23.87 32.41
C THR A 368 -4.70 23.35 31.11
N ILE A 369 -5.35 23.56 29.96
CA ILE A 369 -4.82 23.27 28.62
C ILE A 369 -3.69 24.26 28.29
N LEU A 370 -3.84 25.55 28.61
CA LEU A 370 -2.79 26.56 28.46
C LEU A 370 -1.60 26.31 29.41
N GLU A 371 -1.84 25.85 30.63
CA GLU A 371 -0.78 25.42 31.56
C GLU A 371 -0.03 24.19 31.04
N ARG A 372 -0.71 23.21 30.44
CA ARG A 372 -0.04 22.07 29.75
C ARG A 372 0.77 22.51 28.53
N ILE A 373 0.33 23.54 27.81
CA ILE A 373 1.05 24.14 26.67
C ILE A 373 2.30 24.91 27.15
N HIS A 374 2.23 25.60 28.29
CA HIS A 374 3.40 26.29 28.89
C HIS A 374 4.40 25.33 29.56
N MET A 375 3.94 24.17 30.05
CA MET A 375 4.79 23.17 30.73
C MET A 375 5.54 22.25 29.76
N LYS A 376 5.09 22.07 28.51
CA LYS A 376 5.80 21.26 27.51
C LYS A 376 6.91 22.05 26.80
N GLY A 377 7.91 22.40 27.60
CA GLY A 377 9.24 22.81 27.19
C GLY A 377 10.36 21.81 27.53
N GLN A 378 10.07 20.60 28.06
CA GLN A 378 11.08 19.55 28.31
C GLN A 378 10.51 18.11 28.25
N PRO A 379 11.34 17.10 27.91
CA PRO A 379 10.88 15.77 27.50
C PRO A 379 10.49 14.83 28.65
N ALA A 380 9.45 14.03 28.39
CA ALA A 380 8.85 13.03 29.27
C ALA A 380 9.81 11.88 29.63
N HIS A 381 10.58 12.09 30.68
CA HIS A 381 10.98 11.07 31.63
C HIS A 381 10.91 11.77 33.00
N VAL A 382 10.38 11.11 34.02
CA VAL A 382 10.05 11.70 35.34
C VAL A 382 8.72 12.47 35.36
N VAL A 383 7.60 11.76 35.30
CA VAL A 383 6.45 12.05 36.17
C VAL A 383 5.93 10.70 36.69
N SER A 384 6.68 10.15 37.64
CA SER A 384 6.17 9.14 38.55
C SER A 384 5.62 9.89 39.76
N GLY A 385 4.30 9.85 39.93
CA GLY A 385 3.58 10.39 41.08
C GLY A 385 2.96 11.76 40.81
N ILE A 386 1.63 11.80 40.69
CA ILE A 386 0.72 12.40 41.68
C ILE A 386 -0.68 12.54 41.06
N ASP A 387 -1.62 11.97 41.81
CA ASP A 387 -3.07 12.16 41.99
C ASP A 387 -4.09 11.78 40.90
N ASP A 388 -4.88 10.78 41.31
CA ASP A 388 -5.88 9.98 40.61
C ASP A 388 -7.29 10.54 40.88
N ASP A 389 -7.62 11.67 40.25
CA ASP A 389 -8.98 12.24 40.23
C ASP A 389 -9.68 12.04 38.86
N THR A 390 -9.19 11.11 38.04
CA THR A 390 -9.87 10.74 36.79
C THR A 390 -11.06 9.83 37.13
N PRO A 391 -12.31 10.22 36.83
CA PRO A 391 -13.47 9.37 37.07
C PRO A 391 -13.24 8.00 36.40
N GLU A 392 -13.59 6.89 37.05
CA GLU A 392 -13.20 5.54 36.60
C GLU A 392 -13.53 5.24 35.12
N HIS A 393 -14.61 5.81 34.59
CA HIS A 393 -14.99 5.63 33.19
C HIS A 393 -14.04 6.31 32.19
N PHE A 394 -13.27 7.31 32.61
CA PHE A 394 -12.21 7.98 31.84
C PHE A 394 -10.82 7.37 32.05
N LYS A 395 -10.68 6.41 32.98
CA LYS A 395 -9.43 5.64 33.08
C LYS A 395 -9.28 4.77 31.83
N PRO A 396 -8.07 4.64 31.27
CA PRO A 396 -7.82 3.70 30.19
C PRO A 396 -8.27 2.31 30.61
N LEU A 397 -9.11 1.64 29.81
CA LEU A 397 -9.39 0.22 30.00
C LEU A 397 -8.06 -0.55 29.89
N GLU A 398 -7.62 -1.17 30.99
CA GLU A 398 -6.52 -2.14 30.98
C GLU A 398 -6.98 -3.37 30.18
N TYR A 399 -6.71 -3.33 28.88
CA TYR A 399 -6.95 -4.46 28.00
C TYR A 399 -5.81 -5.46 28.15
N PRO A 400 -6.06 -6.76 28.36
CA PRO A 400 -5.01 -7.76 28.57
C PRO A 400 -4.39 -8.16 27.23
N PHE A 401 -3.79 -7.20 26.53
CA PHE A 401 -3.17 -7.41 25.21
C PHE A 401 -1.88 -8.25 25.33
N ASP A 402 -1.25 -8.26 26.51
CA ASP A 402 -0.16 -9.18 26.82
C ASP A 402 -0.59 -10.65 26.74
N LEU A 403 -1.87 -10.96 27.02
CA LEU A 403 -2.40 -12.31 26.93
C LEU A 403 -2.57 -12.75 25.46
N ALA A 404 -3.02 -11.83 24.60
CA ALA A 404 -3.13 -12.06 23.16
C ALA A 404 -1.74 -12.16 22.51
N TRP A 405 -0.78 -11.35 22.95
CA TRP A 405 0.59 -11.39 22.45
C TRP A 405 1.36 -12.62 22.93
N GLN A 406 1.18 -13.06 24.19
CA GLN A 406 1.73 -14.34 24.66
C GLN A 406 1.19 -15.53 23.85
N LYS A 407 -0.08 -15.51 23.44
CA LYS A 407 -0.66 -16.54 22.57
C LYS A 407 -0.05 -16.50 21.15
N VAL A 408 0.20 -15.31 20.60
CA VAL A 408 0.87 -15.14 19.29
C VAL A 408 2.34 -15.55 19.32
N GLU A 409 3.07 -15.24 20.40
CA GLU A 409 4.47 -15.67 20.58
C GLU A 409 4.59 -17.18 20.80
N LYS A 410 3.67 -17.80 21.56
CA LYS A 410 3.56 -19.27 21.66
C LYS A 410 3.29 -19.92 20.30
N PHE A 411 2.49 -19.28 19.44
CA PHE A 411 2.24 -19.72 18.07
C PHE A 411 3.48 -19.60 17.16
N LYS A 412 4.25 -18.50 17.28
CA LYS A 412 5.51 -18.30 16.54
C LYS A 412 6.62 -19.26 17.01
N GLY A 413 6.66 -19.58 18.31
CA GLY A 413 7.59 -20.57 18.87
C GLY A 413 7.33 -21.98 18.35
N SER A 414 6.06 -22.37 18.21
CA SER A 414 5.67 -23.70 17.69
C SER A 414 5.98 -23.86 16.20
N LYS A 415 5.84 -22.81 15.38
CA LYS A 415 6.24 -22.84 13.96
C LYS A 415 7.76 -22.93 13.76
N LYS A 416 8.57 -22.35 14.65
CA LYS A 416 10.05 -22.50 14.59
C LYS A 416 10.52 -23.91 14.93
N LYS A 417 9.84 -24.63 15.82
CA LYS A 417 10.16 -26.03 16.14
C LYS A 417 9.85 -26.98 14.98
N HIS A 418 8.78 -26.73 14.22
CA HIS A 418 8.43 -27.56 13.04
C HIS A 418 9.32 -27.35 11.80
N HIS A 419 10.16 -26.30 11.76
CA HIS A 419 11.09 -26.08 10.65
C HIS A 419 12.47 -26.72 10.87
N GLN A 420 12.75 -27.28 12.05
CA GLN A 420 14.01 -27.97 12.35
C GLN A 420 13.91 -29.51 12.31
N SER A 421 12.70 -30.08 12.27
CA SER A 421 12.50 -31.51 12.03
C SER A 421 11.87 -31.73 10.67
N GLY A 422 12.69 -32.13 9.69
CA GLY A 422 12.20 -32.57 8.40
C GLY A 422 11.33 -33.82 8.54
N ALA A 423 10.02 -33.68 8.33
CA ALA A 423 9.13 -34.79 8.05
C ALA A 423 7.98 -34.32 7.15
N HIS A 424 7.84 -34.96 6.00
CA HIS A 424 6.66 -34.91 5.14
C HIS A 424 5.44 -35.47 5.87
N CYS A 425 4.29 -34.78 5.78
CA CYS A 425 2.96 -35.40 5.88
C CYS A 425 1.93 -34.62 5.05
N LYS A 426 1.03 -35.36 4.39
CA LYS A 426 -0.07 -34.94 3.49
C LYS A 426 -1.21 -34.25 4.26
N PRO A 427 -2.16 -33.56 3.58
CA PRO A 427 -3.22 -32.81 4.24
C PRO A 427 -4.48 -33.67 4.46
N GLU A 428 -4.95 -33.74 5.70
CA GLU A 428 -6.32 -34.15 6.05
C GLU A 428 -6.82 -33.29 7.23
N GLY A 429 -8.09 -32.86 7.17
CA GLY A 429 -8.91 -32.64 8.37
C GLY A 429 -9.18 -31.20 8.81
N ASN A 430 -10.46 -30.80 8.66
CA ASN A 430 -11.14 -29.67 9.28
C ASN A 430 -10.82 -29.46 10.77
N VAL A 431 -10.76 -28.19 11.21
CA VAL A 431 -11.14 -27.81 12.58
C VAL A 431 -11.95 -26.51 12.52
N ALA A 432 -13.23 -26.63 12.84
CA ALA A 432 -14.19 -25.56 13.05
C ALA A 432 -14.18 -25.08 14.52
N ASN A 433 -14.59 -23.83 14.70
CA ASN A 433 -15.32 -23.23 15.83
C ASN A 433 -15.08 -23.73 17.26
N GLU A 434 -14.39 -22.92 18.06
CA GLU A 434 -14.72 -22.69 19.48
C GLU A 434 -14.46 -21.21 19.82
N PHE A 435 -15.51 -20.38 19.78
CA PHE A 435 -15.58 -19.12 20.51
C PHE A 435 -16.84 -19.18 21.38
N GLU A 436 -16.65 -19.62 22.63
CA GLU A 436 -17.70 -19.57 23.65
C GLU A 436 -17.96 -18.13 24.09
N THR A 437 -19.26 -17.85 24.18
CA THR A 437 -19.93 -16.70 24.76
C THR A 437 -19.54 -16.45 26.22
N CYS A 438 -19.13 -15.23 26.56
CA CYS A 438 -19.14 -14.74 27.95
C CYS A 438 -20.25 -13.69 28.10
N VAL A 439 -21.36 -14.08 28.74
CA VAL A 439 -22.41 -13.21 29.27
C VAL A 439 -21.94 -12.69 30.65
N PRO A 440 -22.08 -11.38 30.98
CA PRO A 440 -21.81 -10.91 32.33
C PRO A 440 -22.94 -11.29 33.29
N LYS A 441 -22.58 -11.81 34.48
CA LYS A 441 -23.52 -12.05 35.59
C LYS A 441 -23.91 -10.72 36.24
N GLU A 442 -25.21 -10.51 36.41
CA GLU A 442 -25.79 -9.53 37.32
C GLU A 442 -25.52 -9.98 38.78
N GLU A 443 -24.87 -9.14 39.58
CA GLU A 443 -24.92 -9.24 41.04
C GLU A 443 -26.02 -8.33 41.56
N GLN A 444 -27.11 -8.97 41.99
CA GLN A 444 -28.16 -8.37 42.79
C GLN A 444 -27.63 -8.09 44.20
N VAL A 445 -27.70 -6.82 44.61
CA VAL A 445 -27.59 -6.39 46.01
C VAL A 445 -28.97 -6.52 46.64
N SER A 446 -29.12 -7.35 47.67
CA SER A 446 -30.23 -7.24 48.63
C SER A 446 -29.89 -7.94 49.95
N GLY A 447 -30.05 -7.21 51.07
CA GLY A 447 -30.19 -7.78 52.41
C GLY A 447 -28.98 -7.60 53.30
#